data_AF-A0AAC8YZ55-F1
#
_entry.id   AF-A0AAC8YZ55-F1
#
_cell.length_a   1.000
_cell.length_b   1.000
_cell.length_c   1.000
_cell.angle_alpha   90.00
_cell.angle_beta   90.00
_cell.angle_gamma   90.00
#
_symmetry.space_group_name_H-M   'P 1'
#
loop_
_entity.id
_entity.type
_entity.pdbx_description
1 polymer ?
#
loop_
_entity_poly.entity_id
_entity_poly.type
_entity_poly.pdbx_seq_one_letter_code
_entity_poly.pdbx_strand_id
1 'polypeptide(L)'
;MYRMPRDIVAGLAGRDVRGLGLPEEQLYLERYCMRRGLPGMPHYDYYVAFGFFRIAAILHGIKGRVIRGTAASAQARDRARRFPDLAALAWEQALHAGAR
;
A
#
# COMPACT_ATOMS: atom_id res chain seq x y z
N MET A 1 0.57 -3.93 -5.08
CA MET A 1 0.33 -4.35 -3.67
C MET A 1 -1.06 -4.97 -3.61
N TYR A 2 -1.21 -6.17 -3.03
CA TYR A 2 -2.46 -6.93 -3.09
C TYR A 2 -3.64 -6.17 -2.49
N ARG A 3 -3.42 -5.48 -1.37
CA ARG A 3 -4.48 -4.80 -0.61
C ARG A 3 -4.69 -3.33 -1.00
N MET A 4 -3.90 -2.79 -1.92
CA MET A 4 -4.01 -1.38 -2.31
C MET A 4 -5.06 -1.18 -3.40
N PRO A 5 -5.90 -0.13 -3.33
CA PRO A 5 -6.75 0.30 -4.44
C PRO A 5 -5.96 0.75 -5.68
N ARG A 6 -6.58 0.64 -6.85
CA ARG A 6 -5.97 0.91 -8.17
C ARG A 6 -5.81 2.38 -8.51
N ASP A 7 -6.62 3.21 -7.88
CA ASP A 7 -6.80 4.63 -8.16
C ASP A 7 -5.82 5.51 -7.37
N ILE A 8 -5.07 4.90 -6.44
CA ILE A 8 -4.01 5.56 -5.67
C ILE A 8 -2.63 5.20 -6.27
N VAL A 9 -2.37 3.91 -6.47
CA VAL A 9 -1.19 3.36 -7.18
C VAL A 9 -1.62 2.10 -7.94
N ALA A 10 -0.69 1.42 -8.62
CA ALA A 10 -0.94 0.11 -9.25
C ALA A 10 -1.18 -1.02 -8.21
N GLY A 11 -2.31 -0.94 -7.51
CA GLY A 11 -2.80 -1.92 -6.55
C GLY A 11 -3.64 -3.04 -7.18
N LEU A 12 -3.90 -4.11 -6.42
CA LEU A 12 -4.68 -5.27 -6.88
C LEU A 12 -5.94 -5.52 -6.03
N ALA A 13 -6.31 -4.60 -5.14
CA ALA A 13 -7.48 -4.77 -4.28
C ALA A 13 -8.74 -5.00 -5.12
N GLY A 14 -9.54 -6.02 -4.73
CA GLY A 14 -10.79 -6.38 -5.39
C GLY A 14 -10.64 -7.01 -6.79
N ARG A 15 -9.42 -7.32 -7.25
CA ARG A 15 -9.21 -8.00 -8.54
C ARG A 15 -9.29 -9.51 -8.37
N ASP A 16 -9.81 -10.17 -9.41
CA ASP A 16 -9.58 -11.60 -9.61
C ASP A 16 -8.12 -11.82 -10.03
N VAL A 17 -7.25 -11.96 -9.04
CA VAL A 17 -5.81 -12.18 -9.26
C VAL A 17 -5.55 -13.49 -10.00
N ARG A 18 -6.38 -14.53 -9.79
CA ARG A 18 -6.26 -15.81 -10.48
C ARG A 18 -6.59 -15.66 -11.96
N GLY A 19 -7.67 -14.96 -12.31
CA GLY A 19 -8.02 -14.64 -13.69
C GLY A 19 -6.97 -13.79 -14.41
N LEU A 20 -6.12 -13.07 -13.67
CA LEU A 20 -4.97 -12.33 -14.21
C LEU A 20 -3.70 -13.19 -14.34
N GLY A 21 -3.76 -14.49 -14.02
CA GLY A 21 -2.59 -15.37 -13.99
C GLY A 21 -1.62 -15.08 -12.85
N LEU A 22 -2.05 -14.33 -11.82
CA LEU A 22 -1.26 -13.98 -10.65
C LEU A 22 -1.58 -14.95 -9.49
N PRO A 23 -0.60 -15.27 -8.64
CA PRO A 23 -0.87 -16.01 -7.42
C PRO A 23 -1.69 -15.15 -6.45
N GLU A 24 -2.38 -15.79 -5.51
CA GLU A 24 -2.95 -15.09 -4.35
C GLU A 24 -1.83 -14.58 -3.42
N GLU A 25 -2.16 -13.60 -2.58
CA GLU A 25 -1.21 -12.98 -1.64
C GLU A 25 -0.51 -14.03 -0.76
N GLN A 26 -1.28 -14.95 -0.18
CA GLN A 26 -0.77 -15.99 0.71
C GLN A 26 0.16 -16.97 -0.03
N LEU A 27 -0.24 -17.43 -1.23
CA LEU A 27 0.59 -18.31 -2.05
C LEU A 27 1.89 -17.62 -2.49
N TYR A 28 1.83 -16.32 -2.78
CA TYR A 28 3.02 -15.53 -3.09
C TYR A 28 3.96 -15.44 -1.88
N LEU A 29 3.40 -15.23 -0.68
CA LEU A 29 4.15 -15.18 0.58
C LEU A 29 4.85 -16.51 0.88
N GLU A 30 4.14 -17.62 0.74
CA GLU A 30 4.69 -18.97 0.94
C GLU A 30 5.84 -19.27 -0.02
N ARG A 31 5.65 -19.00 -1.31
CA ARG A 31 6.70 -19.16 -2.33
C ARG A 31 7.91 -18.28 -2.04
N TYR A 32 7.69 -17.06 -1.57
CA TYR A 32 8.76 -16.17 -1.15
C TYR A 32 9.53 -16.76 0.04
N CYS A 33 8.84 -17.17 1.10
CA CYS A 33 9.46 -17.77 2.29
C CYS A 33 10.26 -19.02 1.94
N MET A 34 9.70 -19.94 1.14
CA MET A 34 10.37 -21.14 0.66
C MET A 34 11.68 -20.81 -0.08
N ARG A 35 11.65 -19.87 -1.04
CA ARG A 35 12.84 -19.45 -1.80
C ARG A 35 13.91 -18.80 -0.93
N ARG A 36 13.50 -18.20 0.18
CA ARG A 36 14.39 -17.49 1.11
C ARG A 36 14.83 -18.35 2.29
N GLY A 37 14.37 -19.60 2.39
CA GLY A 37 14.62 -20.47 3.54
C GLY A 37 14.01 -19.95 4.83
N LEU A 38 12.93 -19.17 4.75
CA LEU A 38 12.21 -18.62 5.91
C LEU A 38 11.09 -19.59 6.33
N PRO A 39 10.87 -19.80 7.63
CA PRO A 39 9.80 -20.67 8.12
C PRO A 39 8.39 -20.11 7.92
N GLY A 40 8.28 -18.82 7.57
CA GLY A 40 7.02 -18.10 7.39
C GLY A 40 7.21 -16.61 7.62
N MET A 41 6.09 -15.88 7.73
CA MET A 41 6.10 -14.45 8.03
C MET A 41 4.93 -14.06 8.96
N PRO A 42 4.99 -14.42 10.25
CA PRO A 42 3.86 -14.28 11.19
C PRO A 42 3.38 -12.84 11.40
N HIS A 43 4.24 -11.84 11.17
CA HIS A 43 3.90 -10.41 11.30
C HIS A 43 3.73 -9.72 9.93
N TYR A 44 3.33 -10.48 8.90
CA TYR A 44 3.17 -9.94 7.55
C TYR A 44 2.27 -8.69 7.50
N ASP A 45 1.15 -8.71 8.23
CA ASP A 45 0.20 -7.61 8.27
C ASP A 45 0.79 -6.30 8.83
N TYR A 46 1.73 -6.40 9.77
CA TYR A 46 2.46 -5.22 10.25
C TYR A 46 3.29 -4.59 9.12
N TYR A 47 3.99 -5.41 8.33
CA TYR A 47 4.78 -4.90 7.19
C TYR A 47 3.89 -4.30 6.10
N VAL A 48 2.70 -4.86 5.89
CA VAL A 48 1.68 -4.29 5.01
C VAL A 48 1.24 -2.92 5.53
N ALA A 49 0.83 -2.82 6.80
CA ALA A 49 0.42 -1.55 7.41
C ALA A 49 1.52 -0.49 7.33
N PHE A 50 2.75 -0.85 7.69
CA PHE A 50 3.93 0.01 7.52
C PHE A 50 4.11 0.46 6.07
N GLY A 51 3.96 -0.45 5.11
CA GLY A 51 4.02 -0.14 3.68
C GLY A 51 2.99 0.90 3.24
N PHE A 52 1.75 0.81 3.73
CA PHE A 52 0.72 1.81 3.47
C PHE A 52 1.07 3.17 4.08
N PHE A 53 1.46 3.21 5.36
CA PHE A 53 1.88 4.45 6.03
C PHE A 53 3.07 5.10 5.33
N ARG A 54 4.03 4.30 4.84
CA ARG A 54 5.17 4.81 4.08
C ARG A 54 4.72 5.54 2.81
N ILE A 55 3.77 4.98 2.06
CA ILE A 55 3.24 5.64 0.86
C ILE A 55 2.41 6.88 1.26
N ALA A 56 1.62 6.81 2.34
CA ALA A 56 0.89 7.95 2.88
C ALA A 56 1.83 9.11 3.24
N ALA A 57 2.96 8.84 3.89
CA ALA A 57 3.97 9.84 4.23
C ALA A 57 4.61 10.47 2.97
N ILE A 58 4.83 9.68 1.91
CA ILE A 58 5.30 10.21 0.62
C ILE A 58 4.26 11.17 0.02
N LEU A 59 2.98 10.79 -0.02
CA LEU A 59 1.91 11.66 -0.51
C LEU A 59 1.74 12.92 0.36
N HIS A 60 1.91 12.79 1.67
CA HIS A 60 1.92 13.92 2.60
C HIS A 60 3.04 14.92 2.28
N GLY A 61 4.25 14.43 2.01
CA GLY A 61 5.37 15.26 1.58
C GLY A 61 5.10 15.99 0.25
N ILE A 62 4.44 15.31 -0.71
CA ILE A 62 3.99 15.94 -1.97
C ILE A 62 2.96 17.02 -1.68
N LYS A 63 1.95 16.75 -0.86
CA LYS A 63 0.93 17.72 -0.45
C LYS A 63 1.57 18.97 0.15
N GLY A 64 2.54 18.81 1.05
CA GLY A 64 3.29 19.95 1.61
C GLY A 64 4.01 20.80 0.55
N ARG A 65 4.62 20.18 -0.47
CA ARG A 65 5.26 20.90 -1.58
C ARG A 65 4.26 21.58 -2.52
N VAL A 66 3.09 20.96 -2.76
CA VAL A 66 1.99 21.56 -3.54
C VAL A 66 1.49 22.83 -2.84
N ILE A 67 1.24 22.77 -1.53
CA ILE A 67 0.79 23.93 -0.74
C ILE A 67 1.80 25.08 -0.80
N ARG A 68 3.10 24.77 -0.76
CA ARG A 68 4.18 25.76 -0.87
C ARG A 68 4.47 26.23 -2.30
N GLY A 69 3.74 25.73 -3.30
CA GLY A 69 3.97 26.09 -4.70
C GLY A 69 5.24 25.51 -5.33
N THR A 70 5.96 24.62 -4.65
CA THR A 70 7.21 24.02 -5.15
C THR A 70 7.01 22.72 -5.94
N ALA A 71 5.76 22.23 -6.03
CA ALA A 71 5.37 21.13 -6.89
C ALA A 71 4.06 21.46 -7.63
N ALA A 72 4.15 22.00 -8.84
CA ALA A 72 3.01 22.54 -9.58
C ALA A 72 2.35 21.58 -10.60
N SER A 73 2.93 20.40 -10.83
CA SER A 73 2.42 19.47 -11.85
C SER A 73 1.02 18.95 -11.50
N ALA A 74 0.22 18.64 -12.53
CA ALA A 74 -1.11 18.05 -12.35
C ALA A 74 -1.06 16.72 -11.57
N GLN A 75 -0.03 15.91 -11.83
CA GLN A 75 0.21 14.66 -11.11
C GLN A 75 0.52 14.89 -9.62
N ALA A 76 1.29 15.92 -9.27
CA ALA A 76 1.56 16.24 -7.87
C ALA A 76 0.29 16.66 -7.13
N ARG A 77 -0.57 17.45 -7.78
CA ARG A 77 -1.88 17.84 -7.24
C ARG A 77 -2.80 16.64 -7.06
N ASP A 78 -2.87 15.74 -8.03
CA ASP A 78 -3.68 14.52 -7.93
C ASP A 78 -3.19 13.62 -6.77
N ARG A 79 -1.88 13.35 -6.70
CA ARG A 79 -1.26 12.62 -5.59
C ARG A 79 -1.54 13.26 -4.23
N ALA A 80 -1.49 14.59 -4.13
CA ALA A 80 -1.80 15.31 -2.89
C ALA A 80 -3.27 15.16 -2.48
N ARG A 81 -4.22 15.07 -3.44
CA ARG A 81 -5.65 14.84 -3.15
C ARG A 81 -5.91 13.44 -2.62
N ARG A 82 -5.14 12.43 -3.05
CA ARG A 82 -5.28 11.03 -2.60
C ARG A 82 -4.74 10.75 -1.20
N PHE A 83 -4.02 11.69 -0.60
CA PHE A 83 -3.38 11.49 0.71
C PHE A 83 -4.38 11.09 1.82
N PRO A 84 -5.53 11.77 2.03
CA PRO A 84 -6.46 11.42 3.11
C PRO A 84 -6.98 9.99 2.99
N ASP A 85 -7.38 9.58 1.78
CA ASP A 85 -7.86 8.22 1.51
C ASP A 85 -6.79 7.18 1.81
N LEU A 86 -5.54 7.44 1.36
CA LEU A 86 -4.43 6.52 1.62
C LEU A 86 -4.07 6.44 3.12
N ALA A 87 -4.18 7.55 3.85
CA ALA A 87 -3.93 7.57 5.29
C ALA A 87 -5.02 6.77 6.06
N ALA A 88 -6.28 6.88 5.64
CA ALA A 88 -7.37 6.06 6.19
C ALA A 88 -7.15 4.57 5.92
N LEU A 89 -6.81 4.21 4.68
CA LEU A 89 -6.48 2.83 4.31
C LEU A 89 -5.26 2.30 5.10
N ALA A 90 -4.26 3.14 5.36
CA ALA A 90 -3.12 2.76 6.19
C ALA A 90 -3.55 2.41 7.62
N TRP A 91 -4.48 3.18 8.19
CA TRP A 91 -5.07 2.88 9.49
C TRP A 91 -5.90 1.59 9.49
N GLU A 92 -6.69 1.35 8.44
CA GLU A 92 -7.42 0.07 8.30
C GLU A 92 -6.47 -1.13 8.27
N GLN A 93 -5.34 -1.03 7.58
CA GLN A 93 -4.32 -2.09 7.60
C GLN A 93 -3.68 -2.24 8.99
N ALA A 94 -3.51 -1.15 9.73
CA ALA A 94 -3.00 -1.20 11.11
C ALA A 94 -3.98 -1.89 12.05
N LEU A 95 -5.29 -1.63 11.92
CA LEU A 95 -6.34 -2.32 12.65
C LEU A 95 -6.35 -3.82 12.31
N HIS A 96 -6.21 -4.17 11.02
CA HIS A 96 -6.06 -5.57 10.59
C HIS A 96 -4.80 -6.22 11.20
N ALA A 97 -3.73 -5.46 11.41
CA ALA A 97 -2.51 -5.91 12.08
C ALA A 97 -2.61 -5.93 13.62
N GLY A 98 -3.74 -5.51 14.21
CA GLY A 98 -4.00 -5.55 15.64
C GLY A 98 -3.79 -4.25 16.42
N ALA A 99 -3.69 -3.10 15.74
CA ALA A 99 -3.67 -1.79 16.40
C ALA A 99 -5.00 -1.51 17.17
N ARG A 100 -4.93 -0.69 18.22
CA ARG A 100 -6.05 -0.32 19.10
C ARG A 100 -6.07 1.18 19.34
#